data_AF-A0A804N5B9-F1
#
_entry.id   AF-A0A804N5B9-F1
#
_cell.length_a   1.000
_cell.length_b   1.000
_cell.length_c   1.000
_cell.angle_alpha   90.00
_cell.angle_beta   90.00
_cell.angle_gamma   90.00
#
_symmetry.space_group_name_H-M   'P 1'
#
loop_
_entity.id
_entity.type
_entity.pdbx_description
1 polymer ?
#
loop_
_entity_poly.entity_id
_entity_poly.type
_entity_poly.pdbx_seq_one_letter_code
_entity_poly.pdbx_strand_id
1 'polypeptide(L)'
;MRLWSLFLLPLLCLPARVRSEDYADATVIVRGSETIASTSDEFVCATIDWWPPEKCNYDQCPWERASVLNLDLTNPLLAKAIQAFSPLRIRVGGSLQDQVLYGTPNLGLPCDPFTKVSSGLFGFSQGCITLERWDDINDMFLKTGAVVTFGLNALRGRQQTRKGVWGGPWNSSNAREFIEYTVLKNYPIDSWEFGNELSGSGVGASVSAEQYGKDLVELQTIISELYGDSNKPLVVAPGGFYDQKWFAQLLDVSGPNVLNAMTHHIYNLGAGNDPQVPNRILNPQYLSRTSDTFRSLQLTIQRHGPWSAPWVGESGGAYNSGSRLVSNTFLNSFWYLDQLGQSAKYDTKVYCRQTLIGGNYGLLDTETFVPNPDYYSSWGQEFFL
;
A
#
# COMPACT_ATOMS: atom_id res chain seq x y z
N MET A 1 73.18 -8.66 30.58
CA MET A 1 71.80 -9.13 30.86
C MET A 1 70.84 -8.30 30.02
N ARG A 2 69.76 -8.93 29.56
CA ARG A 2 69.01 -8.66 28.32
C ARG A 2 68.37 -7.26 28.22
N LEU A 3 68.61 -6.58 27.09
CA LEU A 3 67.87 -5.41 26.59
C LEU A 3 66.56 -5.85 25.91
N TRP A 4 65.46 -6.00 26.64
CA TRP A 4 64.14 -6.25 26.02
C TRP A 4 63.11 -5.33 26.67
N SER A 5 63.08 -4.07 26.24
CA SER A 5 62.00 -3.12 26.44
C SER A 5 62.04 -2.17 25.25
N LEU A 6 60.87 -1.87 24.67
CA LEU A 6 60.63 -1.21 23.37
C LEU A 6 60.66 -2.16 22.18
N PHE A 7 59.50 -2.70 21.81
CA PHE A 7 59.02 -2.89 20.42
C PHE A 7 57.70 -3.65 20.48
N LEU A 8 56.56 -2.97 20.70
CA LEU A 8 55.23 -3.54 20.46
C LEU A 8 54.13 -2.47 20.24
N LEU A 9 54.49 -1.30 19.72
CA LEU A 9 53.55 -0.37 19.07
C LEU A 9 54.28 0.26 17.88
N PRO A 10 54.16 -0.33 16.68
CA PRO A 10 53.28 0.30 15.71
C PRO A 10 52.59 -0.75 14.81
N LEU A 11 51.41 -1.21 15.22
CA LEU A 11 50.49 -1.94 14.33
C LEU A 11 49.09 -1.31 14.32
N LEU A 12 48.98 -0.04 14.75
CA LEU A 12 47.72 0.72 14.84
C LEU A 12 47.63 1.88 13.83
N CYS A 13 48.54 1.95 12.86
CA CYS A 13 48.43 2.87 11.73
C CYS A 13 48.67 2.12 10.42
N LEU A 14 47.87 1.08 10.17
CA LEU A 14 47.53 0.77 8.79
C LEU A 14 46.66 1.94 8.35
N PRO A 15 47.06 2.79 7.38
CA PRO A 15 46.08 3.65 6.74
C PRO A 15 45.00 2.70 6.26
N ALA A 16 43.76 2.90 6.71
CA ALA A 16 42.63 2.27 6.07
C ALA A 16 42.85 2.50 4.58
N ARG A 17 43.13 1.44 3.83
CA ARG A 17 43.16 1.52 2.38
C ARG A 17 41.71 1.83 2.02
N VAL A 18 41.37 3.11 2.02
CA VAL A 18 40.28 3.64 1.23
C VAL A 18 40.72 3.32 -0.19
N ARG A 19 40.31 2.14 -0.66
CA ARG A 19 40.24 1.90 -2.09
C ARG A 19 39.21 2.92 -2.57
N SER A 20 39.71 4.05 -3.05
CA SER A 20 39.00 4.81 -4.07
C SER A 20 38.72 3.80 -5.16
N GLU A 21 37.49 3.29 -5.23
CA GLU A 21 37.05 2.58 -6.42
C GLU A 21 37.19 3.52 -7.62
N ASP A 22 37.50 2.96 -8.77
CA ASP A 22 37.65 3.70 -10.02
C ASP A 22 36.39 4.53 -10.26
N TYR A 23 36.52 5.86 -10.29
CA TYR A 23 35.43 6.74 -10.71
C TYR A 23 35.14 6.45 -12.18
N ALA A 24 34.00 5.82 -12.47
CA ALA A 24 33.49 5.76 -13.82
C ALA A 24 32.88 7.12 -14.15
N ASP A 25 33.43 7.82 -15.13
CA ASP A 25 32.81 9.04 -15.66
C ASP A 25 31.43 8.69 -16.24
N ALA A 26 30.38 9.17 -15.58
CA ALA A 26 29.00 9.01 -16.03
C ALA A 26 28.51 10.32 -16.66
N THR A 27 28.01 10.24 -17.89
CA THR A 27 27.36 11.38 -18.54
C THR A 27 25.85 11.28 -18.34
N VAL A 28 25.26 12.26 -17.66
CA VAL A 28 23.80 12.39 -17.50
C VAL A 28 23.26 13.35 -18.54
N ILE A 29 22.28 12.91 -19.33
CA ILE A 29 21.61 13.75 -20.35
C ILE A 29 20.19 14.06 -19.85
N VAL A 30 19.91 15.34 -19.58
CA VAL A 30 18.58 15.83 -19.19
C VAL A 30 17.85 16.36 -20.42
N ARG A 31 16.72 15.73 -20.78
CA ARG A 31 15.88 16.14 -21.92
C ARG A 31 14.67 16.93 -21.42
N GLY A 32 14.82 18.24 -21.27
CA GLY A 32 13.75 19.12 -20.74
C GLY A 32 12.68 19.56 -21.75
N SER A 33 12.74 19.10 -23.00
CA SER A 33 11.81 19.55 -24.07
C SER A 33 10.57 18.68 -24.25
N GLU A 34 10.47 17.54 -23.56
CA GLU A 34 9.41 16.55 -23.75
C GLU A 34 8.97 15.97 -22.40
N THR A 35 7.67 16.03 -22.13
CA THR A 35 7.05 15.34 -20.99
C THR A 35 6.66 13.94 -21.43
N ILE A 36 7.25 12.92 -20.80
CA ILE A 36 6.97 11.50 -21.13
C ILE A 36 5.87 10.88 -20.26
N ALA A 37 5.60 11.47 -19.10
CA ALA A 37 4.64 11.01 -18.10
C ALA A 37 4.33 12.14 -17.11
N SER A 38 3.23 12.03 -16.38
CA SER A 38 2.91 12.89 -15.24
C SER A 38 2.46 12.06 -14.04
N THR A 39 2.72 12.56 -12.83
CA THR A 39 2.27 11.98 -11.57
C THR A 39 1.19 12.86 -10.92
N SER A 40 0.46 12.36 -9.92
CA SER A 40 -0.44 13.20 -9.09
C SER A 40 0.38 14.08 -8.15
N ASP A 41 -0.24 15.13 -7.61
CA ASP A 41 0.34 15.94 -6.53
C ASP A 41 0.61 15.06 -5.30
N GLU A 42 -0.24 14.06 -5.06
CA GLU A 42 -0.07 13.02 -4.02
C GLU A 42 0.55 11.73 -4.59
N PHE A 43 1.55 11.87 -5.48
CA PHE A 43 2.25 10.73 -6.05
C PHE A 43 2.81 9.81 -4.96
N VAL A 44 3.45 10.39 -3.96
CA VAL A 44 3.85 9.64 -2.77
C VAL A 44 2.63 9.41 -1.89
N CYS A 45 2.39 8.14 -1.56
CA CYS A 45 1.32 7.70 -0.71
C CYS A 45 1.86 6.71 0.34
N ALA A 46 1.15 6.56 1.45
CA ALA A 46 1.42 5.53 2.45
C ALA A 46 0.13 4.78 2.82
N THR A 47 0.26 3.56 3.34
CA THR A 47 -0.89 2.77 3.78
C THR A 47 -1.01 2.68 5.31
N ILE A 48 -2.21 2.46 5.81
CA ILE A 48 -2.46 1.98 7.18
C ILE A 48 -3.21 0.66 7.07
N ASP A 49 -2.70 -0.38 7.74
CA ASP A 49 -3.21 -1.75 7.63
C ASP A 49 -4.20 -2.11 8.76
N TRP A 50 -4.91 -3.21 8.57
CA TRP A 50 -5.82 -3.83 9.53
C TRP A 50 -5.13 -4.81 10.49
N TRP A 51 -3.90 -5.29 10.20
CA TRP A 51 -3.23 -6.33 10.98
C TRP A 51 -3.18 -6.05 12.49
N PRO A 52 -3.74 -6.94 13.34
CA PRO A 52 -3.71 -6.79 14.78
C PRO A 52 -2.36 -7.22 15.37
N PRO A 53 -2.07 -6.95 16.66
CA PRO A 53 -0.79 -7.30 17.30
C PRO A 53 -0.42 -8.79 17.19
N GLU A 54 -1.43 -9.65 17.08
CA GLU A 54 -1.27 -11.09 16.97
C GLU A 54 -0.77 -11.52 15.57
N LYS A 55 -0.69 -10.63 14.59
CA LYS A 55 -0.13 -10.93 13.28
C LYS A 55 1.37 -11.16 13.39
N CYS A 56 1.76 -12.43 13.32
CA CYS A 56 3.14 -12.86 13.38
C CYS A 56 3.53 -13.66 12.14
N ASN A 57 4.72 -13.40 11.62
CA ASN A 57 5.38 -14.24 10.61
C ASN A 57 6.82 -14.45 11.05
N TYR A 58 7.38 -15.64 10.81
CA TYR A 58 8.82 -15.87 11.01
C TYR A 58 9.30 -15.54 12.44
N ASP A 59 8.53 -15.96 13.44
CA ASP A 59 8.80 -15.78 14.88
C ASP A 59 8.93 -14.30 15.33
N GLN A 60 8.27 -13.39 14.63
CA GLN A 60 8.16 -11.97 14.97
C GLN A 60 6.74 -11.45 14.73
N CYS A 61 6.34 -10.43 15.48
CA CYS A 61 5.02 -9.79 15.40
C CYS A 61 5.18 -8.27 15.27
N PRO A 62 5.70 -7.76 14.13
CA PRO A 62 6.18 -6.38 13.99
C PRO A 62 5.05 -5.33 13.84
N TRP A 63 3.80 -5.71 14.14
CA TRP A 63 2.63 -4.87 13.94
C TRP A 63 2.19 -4.14 15.19
N GLU A 64 2.42 -4.71 16.38
CA GLU A 64 2.04 -4.11 17.66
C GLU A 64 0.66 -3.44 17.60
N ARG A 65 0.57 -2.14 17.96
CA ARG A 65 -0.64 -1.32 17.86
C ARG A 65 -0.65 -0.42 16.63
N ALA A 66 -0.16 -0.89 15.49
CA ALA A 66 -0.14 -0.13 14.23
C ALA A 66 -1.40 -0.28 13.38
N SER A 67 -2.35 -1.14 13.78
CA SER A 67 -3.61 -1.35 13.06
C SER A 67 -4.44 -0.07 13.05
N VAL A 68 -5.18 0.18 11.97
CA VAL A 68 -6.21 1.22 11.93
C VAL A 68 -7.17 1.16 13.12
N LEU A 69 -7.41 -0.03 13.69
CA LEU A 69 -8.29 -0.22 14.85
C LEU A 69 -7.69 0.26 16.18
N ASN A 70 -6.36 0.30 16.33
CA ASN A 70 -5.72 0.48 17.64
C ASN A 70 -4.52 1.45 17.67
N LEU A 71 -4.14 2.00 16.51
CA LEU A 71 -3.14 3.04 16.34
C LEU A 71 -3.44 4.25 17.23
N ASP A 72 -2.41 4.74 17.92
CA ASP A 72 -2.50 5.97 18.70
C ASP A 72 -2.51 7.19 17.77
N LEU A 73 -3.72 7.65 17.48
CA LEU A 73 -3.98 8.81 16.62
C LEU A 73 -3.64 10.15 17.31
N THR A 74 -3.37 10.12 18.62
CA THR A 74 -3.03 11.32 19.40
C THR A 74 -1.53 11.62 19.39
N ASN A 75 -0.71 10.68 18.92
CA ASN A 75 0.74 10.84 18.89
C ASN A 75 1.14 12.01 17.97
N PRO A 76 1.86 13.04 18.48
CA PRO A 76 2.22 14.20 17.69
C PRO A 76 3.18 13.89 16.53
N LEU A 77 4.01 12.85 16.64
CA LEU A 77 4.92 12.45 15.57
C LEU A 77 4.17 11.87 14.38
N LEU A 78 3.09 11.10 14.62
CA LEU A 78 2.23 10.60 13.54
C LEU A 78 1.63 11.76 12.74
N ALA A 79 1.02 12.73 13.43
CA ALA A 79 0.42 13.88 12.77
C ALA A 79 1.45 14.71 12.01
N LYS A 80 2.64 14.92 12.59
CA LYS A 80 3.72 15.67 11.95
C LYS A 80 4.32 14.94 10.74
N ALA A 81 4.40 13.61 10.80
CA ALA A 81 4.87 12.80 9.69
C ALA A 81 3.95 12.92 8.47
N ILE A 82 2.63 12.91 8.69
CA ILE A 82 1.65 13.07 7.59
C ILE A 82 1.69 14.50 7.05
N GLN A 83 1.73 15.51 7.92
CA GLN A 83 1.75 16.93 7.53
C GLN A 83 3.00 17.34 6.72
N ALA A 84 4.09 16.58 6.80
CA ALA A 84 5.35 16.94 6.15
C ALA A 84 5.29 16.89 4.62
N PHE A 85 4.37 16.10 4.05
CA PHE A 85 4.25 15.90 2.59
C PHE A 85 3.25 16.86 1.90
N SER A 86 2.30 17.43 2.67
CA SER A 86 1.38 18.50 2.24
C SER A 86 0.95 18.50 0.74
N PRO A 87 0.23 17.48 0.22
CA PRO A 87 -0.49 16.44 0.97
C PRO A 87 0.11 15.03 0.88
N LEU A 88 -0.04 14.24 1.96
CA LEU A 88 0.16 12.78 1.89
C LEU A 88 -1.17 12.07 1.65
N ARG A 89 -1.21 11.19 0.63
CA ARG A 89 -2.32 10.23 0.50
C ARG A 89 -2.15 9.07 1.48
N ILE A 90 -3.21 8.75 2.21
CA ILE A 90 -3.29 7.60 3.11
C ILE A 90 -4.32 6.59 2.60
N ARG A 91 -3.86 5.39 2.25
CA ARG A 91 -4.71 4.26 1.87
C ARG A 91 -4.94 3.34 3.07
N VAL A 92 -6.18 3.29 3.56
CA VAL A 92 -6.60 2.36 4.63
C VAL A 92 -7.08 1.06 3.98
N GLY A 93 -6.33 -0.02 4.17
CA GLY A 93 -6.58 -1.28 3.46
C GLY A 93 -5.71 -2.43 3.94
N GLY A 94 -5.42 -3.38 3.06
CA GLY A 94 -4.60 -4.56 3.35
C GLY A 94 -5.43 -5.85 3.50
N SER A 95 -4.78 -6.98 3.75
CA SER A 95 -5.39 -8.30 3.54
C SER A 95 -6.67 -8.56 4.36
N LEU A 96 -6.79 -8.00 5.57
CA LEU A 96 -7.99 -8.22 6.39
C LEU A 96 -9.19 -7.35 5.99
N GLN A 97 -9.02 -6.38 5.06
CA GLN A 97 -10.09 -5.50 4.58
C GLN A 97 -11.34 -6.26 4.14
N ASP A 98 -11.17 -7.38 3.43
CA ASP A 98 -12.26 -8.22 2.94
C ASP A 98 -12.92 -9.09 4.02
N GLN A 99 -12.55 -8.88 5.29
CA GLN A 99 -13.18 -9.47 6.47
C GLN A 99 -13.69 -8.41 7.46
N VAL A 100 -13.58 -7.12 7.10
CA VAL A 100 -14.07 -6.02 7.94
C VAL A 100 -15.58 -5.88 7.82
N LEU A 101 -16.24 -5.74 8.96
CA LEU A 101 -17.62 -5.30 9.10
C LEU A 101 -17.61 -3.84 9.57
N TYR A 102 -18.56 -3.04 9.09
CA TYR A 102 -18.73 -1.68 9.57
C TYR A 102 -19.81 -1.66 10.65
N GLY A 103 -19.51 -1.08 11.81
CA GLY A 103 -20.39 -1.05 13.00
C GLY A 103 -21.62 -0.14 12.85
N THR A 104 -22.33 -0.25 11.73
CA THR A 104 -23.54 0.52 11.42
C THR A 104 -24.73 0.00 12.22
N PRO A 105 -25.78 0.82 12.45
CA PRO A 105 -26.92 0.43 13.30
C PRO A 105 -27.61 -0.88 12.89
N ASN A 106 -27.67 -1.18 11.59
CA ASN A 106 -28.33 -2.38 11.06
C ASN A 106 -27.39 -3.57 10.87
N LEU A 107 -26.15 -3.52 11.38
CA LEU A 107 -25.20 -4.63 11.25
C LEU A 107 -25.77 -5.94 11.82
N GLY A 108 -26.59 -5.86 12.88
CA GLY A 108 -27.27 -7.00 13.49
C GLY A 108 -26.35 -7.96 14.24
N LEU A 109 -25.08 -7.60 14.44
CA LEU A 109 -24.05 -8.38 15.14
C LEU A 109 -23.22 -7.46 16.03
N PRO A 110 -22.59 -7.97 17.10
CA PRO A 110 -21.59 -7.23 17.86
C PRO A 110 -20.43 -6.77 16.96
N CYS A 111 -19.93 -5.55 17.22
CA CYS A 111 -18.79 -5.00 16.51
C CYS A 111 -17.49 -5.39 17.23
N ASP A 112 -17.06 -6.65 17.03
CA ASP A 112 -15.88 -7.21 17.68
C ASP A 112 -14.61 -7.01 16.84
N PRO A 113 -13.43 -6.81 17.47
CA PRO A 113 -12.17 -6.73 16.76
C PRO A 113 -11.74 -8.09 16.18
N PHE A 114 -10.73 -8.08 15.30
CA PHE A 114 -10.12 -9.31 14.80
C PHE A 114 -9.57 -10.18 15.92
N THR A 115 -9.78 -11.48 15.82
CA THR A 115 -9.20 -12.49 16.70
C THR A 115 -8.57 -13.61 15.89
N LYS A 116 -7.57 -14.30 16.45
CA LYS A 116 -6.94 -15.46 15.79
C LYS A 116 -7.92 -16.62 15.70
N VAL A 117 -8.17 -17.08 14.48
CA VAL A 117 -9.03 -18.24 14.18
C VAL A 117 -8.41 -19.02 13.02
N SER A 118 -7.96 -20.25 13.28
CA SER A 118 -7.19 -21.05 12.31
C SER A 118 -7.93 -21.35 11.00
N SER A 119 -9.26 -21.41 11.03
CA SER A 119 -10.11 -21.63 9.87
C SER A 119 -10.48 -20.36 9.10
N GLY A 120 -10.20 -19.18 9.65
CA GLY A 120 -10.51 -17.90 9.05
C GLY A 120 -9.53 -17.52 7.93
N LEU A 121 -9.94 -16.59 7.06
CA LEU A 121 -9.06 -16.12 6.00
C LEU A 121 -7.86 -15.39 6.64
N PHE A 122 -6.66 -15.74 6.19
CA PHE A 122 -5.39 -15.34 6.82
C PHE A 122 -5.20 -15.75 8.30
N GLY A 123 -6.03 -16.67 8.82
CA GLY A 123 -5.96 -17.11 10.21
C GLY A 123 -6.63 -16.17 11.22
N PHE A 124 -7.55 -15.33 10.75
CA PHE A 124 -8.30 -14.38 11.58
C PHE A 124 -9.81 -14.49 11.38
N SER A 125 -10.57 -14.12 12.41
CA SER A 125 -12.02 -13.94 12.33
C SER A 125 -12.39 -12.78 11.39
N GLN A 126 -13.69 -12.58 11.19
CA GLN A 126 -14.16 -11.24 10.83
C GLN A 126 -13.80 -10.27 11.95
N GLY A 127 -13.56 -9.01 11.60
CA GLY A 127 -13.32 -7.92 12.53
C GLY A 127 -14.24 -6.76 12.19
N CYS A 128 -14.40 -5.83 13.12
CA CYS A 128 -15.31 -4.70 12.95
C CYS A 128 -14.65 -3.38 13.33
N ILE A 129 -14.94 -2.34 12.55
CA ILE A 129 -14.62 -0.95 12.88
C ILE A 129 -15.88 -0.25 13.38
N THR A 130 -15.82 0.32 14.59
CA THR A 130 -16.92 1.11 15.14
C THR A 130 -17.00 2.48 14.45
N LEU A 131 -18.19 3.08 14.42
CA LEU A 131 -18.35 4.43 13.88
C LEU A 131 -17.59 5.47 14.73
N GLU A 132 -17.47 5.25 16.04
CA GLU A 132 -16.65 6.08 16.92
C GLU A 132 -15.17 6.04 16.53
N ARG A 133 -14.62 4.84 16.25
CA ARG A 133 -13.23 4.74 15.78
C ARG A 133 -13.06 5.38 14.41
N TRP A 134 -14.06 5.26 13.54
CA TRP A 134 -14.07 5.93 12.24
C TRP A 134 -14.07 7.46 12.38
N ASP A 135 -14.80 8.00 13.35
CA ASP A 135 -14.78 9.43 13.70
C ASP A 135 -13.38 9.87 14.13
N ASP A 136 -12.74 9.16 15.06
CA ASP A 136 -11.38 9.48 15.53
C ASP A 136 -10.35 9.51 14.38
N ILE A 137 -10.47 8.57 13.43
CA ILE A 137 -9.60 8.46 12.26
C ILE A 137 -9.78 9.68 11.34
N ASN A 138 -11.03 10.07 11.07
CA ASN A 138 -11.30 11.21 10.22
C ASN A 138 -10.91 12.54 10.88
N ASP A 139 -11.04 12.67 12.20
CA ASP A 139 -10.52 13.83 12.94
C ASP A 139 -9.00 13.98 12.74
N MET A 140 -8.26 12.86 12.76
CA MET A 140 -6.83 12.85 12.46
C MET A 140 -6.54 13.23 11.01
N PHE A 141 -7.28 12.69 10.04
CA PHE A 141 -7.11 13.03 8.61
C PHE A 141 -7.38 14.51 8.34
N LEU A 142 -8.48 15.06 8.89
CA LEU A 142 -8.82 16.48 8.79
C LEU A 142 -7.74 17.37 9.40
N LYS A 143 -7.22 17.00 10.57
CA LYS A 143 -6.17 17.75 11.27
C LYS A 143 -4.83 17.75 10.53
N THR A 144 -4.56 16.68 9.78
CA THR A 144 -3.29 16.51 9.06
C THR A 144 -3.35 16.98 7.60
N GLY A 145 -4.55 17.13 7.03
CA GLY A 145 -4.72 17.41 5.61
C GLY A 145 -4.45 16.19 4.73
N ALA A 146 -4.58 14.98 5.28
CA ALA A 146 -4.37 13.74 4.54
C ALA A 146 -5.42 13.59 3.42
N VAL A 147 -4.99 13.10 2.26
CA VAL A 147 -5.90 12.70 1.17
C VAL A 147 -6.25 11.23 1.36
N VAL A 148 -7.54 10.91 1.49
CA VAL A 148 -7.94 9.60 2.01
C VAL A 148 -8.43 8.67 0.91
N THR A 149 -7.83 7.47 0.86
CA THR A 149 -8.36 6.31 0.13
C THR A 149 -8.80 5.27 1.16
N PHE A 150 -10.06 4.82 1.11
CA PHE A 150 -10.55 3.78 2.02
C PHE A 150 -10.98 2.52 1.27
N GLY A 151 -10.45 1.38 1.69
CA GLY A 151 -10.77 0.09 1.11
C GLY A 151 -12.01 -0.58 1.70
N LEU A 152 -12.95 -0.92 0.82
CA LEU A 152 -14.20 -1.58 1.14
C LEU A 152 -14.06 -3.11 1.12
N ASN A 153 -14.85 -3.79 1.96
CA ASN A 153 -14.94 -5.25 1.97
C ASN A 153 -15.72 -5.75 0.75
N ALA A 154 -15.02 -6.35 -0.21
CA ALA A 154 -15.61 -6.88 -1.43
C ALA A 154 -16.03 -8.35 -1.33
N LEU A 155 -15.76 -9.07 -0.23
CA LEU A 155 -16.17 -10.47 -0.03
C LEU A 155 -17.51 -10.63 0.71
N ARG A 156 -18.05 -9.57 1.32
CA ARG A 156 -19.33 -9.64 2.05
C ARG A 156 -20.45 -10.21 1.18
N GLY A 157 -21.15 -11.22 1.70
CA GLY A 157 -22.28 -11.88 1.05
C GLY A 157 -21.92 -13.00 0.07
N ARG A 158 -20.65 -13.09 -0.34
CA ARG A 158 -20.18 -14.12 -1.26
C ARG A 158 -20.03 -15.46 -0.56
N GLN A 159 -19.98 -16.52 -1.37
CA GLN A 159 -19.74 -17.88 -0.90
C GLN A 159 -18.54 -18.49 -1.60
N GLN A 160 -17.78 -19.33 -0.90
CA GLN A 160 -16.73 -20.11 -1.53
C GLN A 160 -17.36 -21.17 -2.43
N THR A 161 -17.14 -21.02 -3.74
CA THR A 161 -17.56 -22.03 -4.73
C THR A 161 -16.56 -23.17 -4.81
N ARG A 162 -15.29 -22.86 -4.56
CA ARG A 162 -14.14 -23.77 -4.40
C ARG A 162 -13.15 -23.14 -3.43
N LYS A 163 -12.18 -23.92 -2.95
CA LYS A 163 -11.14 -23.42 -2.03
C LYS A 163 -10.46 -22.17 -2.61
N GLY A 164 -10.60 -21.04 -1.91
CA GLY A 164 -10.02 -19.75 -2.30
C GLY A 164 -10.71 -19.02 -3.46
N VAL A 165 -11.81 -19.56 -4.02
CA VAL A 165 -12.56 -18.93 -5.12
C VAL A 165 -13.95 -18.59 -4.64
N TRP A 166 -14.25 -17.29 -4.61
CA TRP A 166 -15.48 -16.73 -4.11
C TRP A 166 -16.39 -16.31 -5.27
N GLY A 167 -17.67 -16.67 -5.16
CA GLY A 167 -18.68 -16.35 -6.15
C GLY A 167 -19.96 -15.85 -5.52
N GLY A 168 -20.89 -15.43 -6.38
CA GLY A 168 -22.11 -14.74 -5.98
C GLY A 168 -21.94 -13.22 -5.94
N PRO A 169 -23.05 -12.48 -5.96
CA PRO A 169 -23.06 -11.03 -5.93
C PRO A 169 -22.50 -10.51 -4.60
N TRP A 170 -21.89 -9.33 -4.66
CA TRP A 170 -21.52 -8.60 -3.46
C TRP A 170 -22.77 -8.14 -2.69
N ASN A 171 -22.80 -8.32 -1.38
CA ASN A 171 -23.82 -7.72 -0.54
C ASN A 171 -23.34 -6.34 -0.07
N SER A 172 -23.80 -5.32 -0.78
CA SER A 172 -23.39 -3.92 -0.61
C SER A 172 -24.02 -3.22 0.61
N SER A 173 -25.00 -3.81 1.30
CA SER A 173 -25.82 -3.10 2.29
C SER A 173 -25.01 -2.44 3.43
N ASN A 174 -24.04 -3.17 3.99
CA ASN A 174 -23.21 -2.65 5.08
C ASN A 174 -22.22 -1.58 4.60
N ALA A 175 -21.67 -1.72 3.39
CA ALA A 175 -20.81 -0.70 2.80
C ALA A 175 -21.61 0.57 2.45
N ARG A 176 -22.82 0.42 1.91
CA ARG A 176 -23.73 1.53 1.63
C ARG A 176 -24.02 2.34 2.89
N GLU A 177 -24.40 1.68 3.99
CA GLU A 177 -24.66 2.37 5.28
C GLU A 177 -23.40 3.06 5.84
N PHE A 178 -22.22 2.45 5.66
CA PHE A 178 -20.96 3.05 6.09
C PHE A 178 -20.60 4.30 5.27
N ILE A 179 -20.77 4.23 3.95
CA ILE A 179 -20.57 5.38 3.05
C ILE A 179 -21.60 6.47 3.36
N GLU A 180 -22.87 6.11 3.59
CA GLU A 180 -23.93 7.05 3.95
C GLU A 180 -23.60 7.78 5.26
N TYR A 181 -23.15 7.05 6.29
CA TYR A 181 -22.65 7.67 7.52
C TYR A 181 -21.49 8.63 7.27
N THR A 182 -20.53 8.24 6.44
CA THR A 182 -19.37 9.05 6.07
C THR A 182 -19.77 10.35 5.37
N VAL A 183 -20.73 10.27 4.45
CA VAL A 183 -21.33 11.44 3.76
C VAL A 183 -22.07 12.33 4.74
N LEU A 184 -22.90 11.76 5.63
CA LEU A 184 -23.65 12.51 6.65
C LEU A 184 -22.74 13.30 7.60
N LYS A 185 -21.55 12.76 7.89
CA LYS A 185 -20.52 13.40 8.73
C LYS A 185 -19.67 14.41 7.95
N ASN A 186 -19.86 14.51 6.63
CA ASN A 186 -19.09 15.36 5.73
C ASN A 186 -17.58 15.08 5.80
N TYR A 187 -17.21 13.80 5.93
CA TYR A 187 -15.81 13.40 5.92
C TYR A 187 -15.27 13.37 4.48
N PRO A 188 -14.12 14.01 4.22
CA PRO A 188 -13.56 14.09 2.88
C PRO A 188 -12.85 12.77 2.53
N ILE A 189 -13.55 11.92 1.79
CA ILE A 189 -12.96 10.75 1.15
C ILE A 189 -12.66 11.11 -0.29
N ASP A 190 -11.40 10.97 -0.70
CA ASP A 190 -11.00 11.22 -2.08
C ASP A 190 -11.29 10.00 -2.97
N SER A 191 -11.12 8.80 -2.43
CA SER A 191 -11.37 7.57 -3.17
C SER A 191 -11.83 6.40 -2.31
N TRP A 192 -12.71 5.58 -2.91
CA TRP A 192 -13.12 4.29 -2.37
C TRP A 192 -12.44 3.18 -3.18
N GLU A 193 -11.67 2.34 -2.48
CA GLU A 193 -11.08 1.14 -3.07
C GLU A 193 -12.00 -0.07 -2.86
N PHE A 194 -12.12 -0.94 -3.85
CA PHE A 194 -12.98 -2.12 -3.75
C PHE A 194 -12.18 -3.40 -3.50
N GLY A 195 -12.19 -3.95 -2.29
CA GLY A 195 -11.48 -5.20 -1.97
C GLY A 195 -9.95 -5.12 -2.03
N ASN A 196 -9.29 -6.22 -1.67
CA ASN A 196 -7.84 -6.32 -1.60
C ASN A 196 -7.36 -7.71 -2.08
N GLU A 197 -6.51 -7.73 -3.10
CA GLU A 197 -5.83 -8.91 -3.64
C GLU A 197 -6.76 -10.05 -4.10
N LEU A 198 -7.94 -9.68 -4.61
CA LEU A 198 -8.95 -10.62 -5.13
C LEU A 198 -8.77 -10.93 -6.63
N SER A 199 -7.84 -10.25 -7.31
CA SER A 199 -7.60 -10.36 -8.75
C SER A 199 -6.76 -11.59 -9.13
N GLY A 200 -6.96 -12.09 -10.35
CA GLY A 200 -6.20 -13.22 -10.89
C GLY A 200 -6.36 -14.49 -10.05
N SER A 201 -5.25 -15.07 -9.57
CA SER A 201 -5.29 -16.20 -8.63
C SER A 201 -5.65 -15.81 -7.19
N GLY A 202 -5.60 -14.50 -6.89
CA GLY A 202 -5.83 -13.94 -5.57
C GLY A 202 -4.76 -14.30 -4.53
N VAL A 203 -4.85 -13.66 -3.37
CA VAL A 203 -4.07 -14.00 -2.17
C VAL A 203 -5.06 -14.45 -1.10
N GLY A 204 -5.14 -15.76 -0.87
CA GLY A 204 -6.12 -16.37 0.05
C GLY A 204 -7.56 -16.43 -0.50
N ALA A 205 -7.99 -15.43 -1.26
CA ALA A 205 -9.30 -15.34 -1.90
C ALA A 205 -9.20 -14.73 -3.31
N SER A 206 -10.05 -15.17 -4.24
CA SER A 206 -10.18 -14.61 -5.58
C SER A 206 -11.64 -14.48 -6.00
N VAL A 207 -11.92 -13.49 -6.85
CA VAL A 207 -13.21 -13.27 -7.52
C VAL A 207 -12.96 -13.12 -9.03
N SER A 208 -13.85 -13.65 -9.86
CA SER A 208 -13.70 -13.50 -11.32
C SER A 208 -13.83 -12.04 -11.73
N ALA A 209 -13.06 -11.61 -12.74
CA ALA A 209 -13.11 -10.24 -13.25
C ALA A 209 -14.52 -9.84 -13.72
N GLU A 210 -15.28 -10.80 -14.26
CA GLU A 210 -16.67 -10.56 -14.69
C GLU A 210 -17.60 -10.23 -13.52
N GLN A 211 -17.57 -11.01 -12.45
CA GLN A 211 -18.42 -10.73 -11.28
C GLN A 211 -17.95 -9.45 -10.59
N TYR A 212 -16.63 -9.31 -10.40
CA TYR A 212 -16.02 -8.16 -9.77
C TYR A 212 -16.35 -6.85 -10.51
N GLY A 213 -16.33 -6.86 -11.85
CA GLY A 213 -16.71 -5.71 -12.67
C GLY A 213 -18.18 -5.31 -12.52
N LYS A 214 -19.10 -6.28 -12.41
CA LYS A 214 -20.52 -6.00 -12.11
C LYS A 214 -20.70 -5.36 -10.73
N ASP A 215 -19.94 -5.82 -9.75
CA ASP A 215 -20.01 -5.29 -8.39
C ASP A 215 -19.40 -3.87 -8.30
N LEU A 216 -18.40 -3.53 -9.13
CA LEU A 216 -17.91 -2.16 -9.26
C LEU A 216 -18.96 -1.20 -9.86
N VAL A 217 -19.76 -1.65 -10.83
CA VAL A 217 -20.88 -0.86 -11.36
C VAL A 217 -21.90 -0.56 -10.26
N GLU A 218 -22.18 -1.53 -9.39
CA GLU A 218 -23.04 -1.33 -8.21
C GLU A 218 -22.42 -0.32 -7.23
N LEU A 219 -21.13 -0.43 -6.91
CA LEU A 219 -20.43 0.53 -6.08
C LEU A 219 -20.49 1.96 -6.66
N GLN A 220 -20.24 2.12 -7.96
CA GLN A 220 -20.30 3.41 -8.63
C GLN A 220 -21.71 4.02 -8.60
N THR A 221 -22.74 3.16 -8.66
CA THR A 221 -24.14 3.58 -8.50
C THR A 221 -24.40 4.10 -7.08
N ILE A 222 -23.95 3.36 -6.05
CA ILE A 222 -24.06 3.77 -4.65
C ILE A 222 -23.35 5.11 -4.41
N ILE A 223 -22.13 5.27 -4.91
CA ILE A 223 -21.37 6.51 -4.76
C ILE A 223 -22.10 7.67 -5.45
N SER A 224 -22.65 7.43 -6.65
CA SER A 224 -23.41 8.46 -7.37
C SER A 224 -24.69 8.88 -6.65
N GLU A 225 -25.40 7.93 -6.04
CA GLU A 225 -26.61 8.21 -5.28
C GLU A 225 -26.33 8.97 -3.98
N LEU A 226 -25.29 8.58 -3.24
CA LEU A 226 -25.01 9.13 -1.91
C LEU A 226 -24.29 10.49 -1.96
N TYR A 227 -23.35 10.69 -2.88
CA TYR A 227 -22.62 11.96 -3.00
C TYR A 227 -23.30 12.97 -3.95
N GLY A 228 -24.16 12.50 -4.86
CA GLY A 228 -24.74 13.34 -5.91
C GLY A 228 -23.68 13.88 -6.88
N ASP A 229 -23.86 15.14 -7.32
CA ASP A 229 -23.00 15.79 -8.32
C ASP A 229 -21.85 16.60 -7.73
N SER A 230 -21.79 16.78 -6.41
CA SER A 230 -20.75 17.59 -5.75
C SER A 230 -19.64 16.70 -5.19
N ASN A 231 -18.39 16.94 -5.60
CA ASN A 231 -17.17 16.33 -5.04
C ASN A 231 -17.23 14.80 -4.89
N LYS A 232 -17.64 14.12 -5.96
CA LYS A 232 -17.76 12.65 -5.97
C LYS A 232 -16.37 12.00 -5.84
N PRO A 233 -16.16 11.08 -4.88
CA PRO A 233 -14.91 10.35 -4.74
C PRO A 233 -14.65 9.44 -5.95
N LEU A 234 -13.37 9.17 -6.21
CA LEU A 234 -12.96 8.23 -7.23
C LEU A 234 -13.23 6.78 -6.78
N VAL A 235 -13.53 5.90 -7.73
CA VAL A 235 -13.52 4.45 -7.51
C VAL A 235 -12.20 3.87 -8.01
N VAL A 236 -11.52 3.13 -7.15
CA VAL A 236 -10.20 2.53 -7.44
C VAL A 236 -10.20 1.02 -7.14
N ALA A 237 -9.50 0.24 -7.94
CA ALA A 237 -9.54 -1.23 -7.90
C ALA A 237 -8.47 -1.82 -8.84
N PRO A 238 -8.06 -3.10 -8.74
CA PRO A 238 -8.53 -4.10 -7.78
C PRO A 238 -7.69 -4.28 -6.51
N GLY A 239 -6.65 -3.48 -6.31
CA GLY A 239 -5.78 -3.62 -5.13
C GLY A 239 -5.09 -4.98 -5.10
N GLY A 240 -4.62 -5.47 -6.25
CA GLY A 240 -4.06 -6.82 -6.37
C GLY A 240 -2.86 -6.90 -7.31
N PHE A 241 -2.28 -8.09 -7.47
CA PHE A 241 -1.16 -8.28 -8.39
C PHE A 241 -1.64 -8.25 -9.84
N TYR A 242 -0.86 -7.60 -10.70
CA TYR A 242 -1.19 -7.44 -12.11
C TYR A 242 -1.29 -8.79 -12.83
N ASP A 243 -2.48 -9.09 -13.34
CA ASP A 243 -2.75 -10.17 -14.28
C ASP A 243 -3.38 -9.56 -15.53
N GLN A 244 -2.68 -9.64 -16.67
CA GLN A 244 -3.08 -8.93 -17.88
C GLN A 244 -4.50 -9.29 -18.35
N LYS A 245 -4.90 -10.56 -18.27
CA LYS A 245 -6.21 -11.00 -18.75
C LYS A 245 -7.31 -10.56 -17.81
N TRP A 246 -7.09 -10.71 -16.50
CA TRP A 246 -8.04 -10.32 -15.48
C TRP A 246 -8.25 -8.80 -15.48
N PHE A 247 -7.17 -8.02 -15.59
CA PHE A 247 -7.24 -6.55 -15.61
C PHE A 247 -7.91 -6.03 -16.88
N ALA A 248 -7.55 -6.57 -18.06
CA ALA A 248 -8.24 -6.23 -19.31
C ALA A 248 -9.74 -6.53 -19.23
N GLN A 249 -10.10 -7.73 -18.75
CA GLN A 249 -11.50 -8.13 -18.60
C GLN A 249 -12.25 -7.24 -17.59
N LEU A 250 -11.60 -6.81 -16.51
CA LEU A 250 -12.23 -5.90 -15.55
C LEU A 250 -12.61 -4.57 -16.21
N LEU A 251 -11.70 -3.98 -17.00
CA LEU A 251 -11.98 -2.73 -17.72
C LEU A 251 -13.09 -2.92 -18.75
N ASP A 252 -13.04 -4.02 -19.51
CA ASP A 252 -14.06 -4.34 -20.52
C ASP A 252 -15.46 -4.53 -19.91
N VAL A 253 -15.55 -5.17 -18.73
CA VAL A 253 -16.82 -5.46 -18.06
C VAL A 253 -17.38 -4.26 -17.30
N SER A 254 -16.52 -3.53 -16.57
CA SER A 254 -16.94 -2.35 -15.81
C SER A 254 -17.30 -1.16 -16.71
N GLY A 255 -16.60 -1.01 -17.83
CA GLY A 255 -16.86 0.04 -18.80
C GLY A 255 -16.45 1.45 -18.34
N PRO A 256 -16.73 2.48 -19.17
CA PRO A 256 -16.34 3.84 -18.90
C PRO A 256 -17.05 4.44 -17.68
N ASN A 257 -16.38 5.36 -17.00
CA ASN A 257 -16.89 6.12 -15.85
C ASN A 257 -17.21 5.29 -14.59
N VAL A 258 -16.70 4.05 -14.52
CA VAL A 258 -16.84 3.18 -13.33
C VAL A 258 -15.54 3.07 -12.55
N LEU A 259 -14.42 2.78 -13.21
CA LEU A 259 -13.12 2.62 -12.56
C LEU A 259 -12.18 3.78 -12.91
N ASN A 260 -11.99 4.72 -11.99
CA ASN A 260 -11.15 5.90 -12.20
C ASN A 260 -9.65 5.59 -12.16
N ALA A 261 -9.23 4.67 -11.29
CA ALA A 261 -7.85 4.23 -11.23
C ALA A 261 -7.73 2.72 -11.08
N MET A 262 -6.86 2.14 -11.91
CA MET A 262 -6.52 0.73 -11.87
C MET A 262 -5.31 0.51 -10.96
N THR A 263 -5.57 0.05 -9.74
CA THR A 263 -4.56 -0.17 -8.69
C THR A 263 -3.92 -1.55 -8.77
N HIS A 264 -2.60 -1.62 -8.65
CA HIS A 264 -1.89 -2.89 -8.48
C HIS A 264 -0.90 -2.88 -7.29
N HIS A 265 -0.49 -4.06 -6.84
CA HIS A 265 0.45 -4.24 -5.73
C HIS A 265 1.85 -4.63 -6.21
N ILE A 266 2.89 -4.17 -5.49
CA ILE A 266 4.30 -4.46 -5.79
C ILE A 266 5.05 -5.03 -4.58
N TYR A 267 5.39 -6.31 -4.66
CA TYR A 267 6.29 -7.02 -3.75
C TYR A 267 7.28 -7.88 -4.53
N ASN A 268 8.26 -7.23 -5.11
CA ASN A 268 9.18 -7.82 -6.08
C ASN A 268 10.52 -8.28 -5.47
N LEU A 269 10.75 -8.18 -4.15
CA LEU A 269 12.01 -8.61 -3.51
C LEU A 269 11.94 -9.99 -2.86
N GLY A 270 10.74 -10.58 -2.71
CA GLY A 270 10.52 -11.90 -2.09
C GLY A 270 9.91 -11.85 -0.69
N ALA A 271 9.98 -12.96 0.03
CA ALA A 271 9.44 -13.08 1.39
C ALA A 271 10.29 -12.31 2.41
N GLY A 272 9.69 -11.81 3.49
CA GLY A 272 10.41 -11.10 4.56
C GLY A 272 11.53 -11.91 5.23
N ASN A 273 11.47 -13.24 5.22
CA ASN A 273 12.52 -14.11 5.74
C ASN A 273 13.53 -14.60 4.68
N ASP A 274 13.41 -14.17 3.43
CA ASP A 274 14.34 -14.60 2.37
C ASP A 274 15.70 -13.89 2.55
N PRO A 275 16.80 -14.63 2.77
CA PRO A 275 18.12 -14.04 2.97
C PRO A 275 18.68 -13.36 1.72
N GLN A 276 18.04 -13.52 0.55
CA GLN A 276 18.45 -12.89 -0.71
C GLN A 276 17.86 -11.49 -0.92
N VAL A 277 16.98 -11.00 -0.04
CA VAL A 277 16.41 -9.65 -0.16
C VAL A 277 17.50 -8.57 -0.32
N PRO A 278 18.55 -8.51 0.52
CA PRO A 278 19.67 -7.57 0.34
C PRO A 278 20.34 -7.66 -1.04
N ASN A 279 20.59 -8.88 -1.53
CA ASN A 279 21.27 -9.10 -2.80
C ASN A 279 20.42 -8.64 -3.99
N ARG A 280 19.09 -8.77 -3.89
CA ARG A 280 18.15 -8.31 -4.93
C ARG A 280 18.03 -6.80 -4.96
N ILE A 281 18.04 -6.14 -3.80
CA ILE A 281 18.05 -4.67 -3.69
C ILE A 281 19.28 -4.08 -4.40
N LEU A 282 20.45 -4.69 -4.24
CA LEU A 282 21.69 -4.21 -4.84
C LEU A 282 21.90 -4.66 -6.29
N ASN A 283 20.93 -5.36 -6.89
CA ASN A 283 21.06 -5.88 -8.26
C ASN A 283 20.20 -5.05 -9.23
N PRO A 284 20.81 -4.13 -10.03
CA PRO A 284 20.06 -3.27 -10.93
C PRO A 284 19.32 -4.06 -12.04
N GLN A 285 19.88 -5.19 -12.49
CA GLN A 285 19.21 -6.06 -13.47
C GLN A 285 17.98 -6.76 -12.89
N TYR A 286 17.98 -7.01 -11.59
CA TYR A 286 16.81 -7.56 -10.90
C TYR A 286 15.73 -6.48 -10.74
N LEU A 287 16.10 -5.30 -10.23
CA LEU A 287 15.18 -4.18 -10.03
C LEU A 287 14.53 -3.70 -11.34
N SER A 288 15.29 -3.67 -12.43
CA SER A 288 14.78 -3.24 -13.75
C SER A 288 13.63 -4.10 -14.29
N ARG A 289 13.44 -5.33 -13.78
CA ARG A 289 12.38 -6.24 -14.26
C ARG A 289 10.98 -5.70 -13.99
N THR A 290 10.80 -4.90 -12.93
CA THR A 290 9.47 -4.39 -12.57
C THR A 290 8.96 -3.33 -13.55
N SER A 291 9.84 -2.71 -14.35
CA SER A 291 9.42 -1.85 -15.48
C SER A 291 8.45 -2.53 -16.43
N ASP A 292 8.58 -3.85 -16.64
CA ASP A 292 7.69 -4.59 -17.52
C ASP A 292 6.25 -4.61 -17.00
N THR A 293 6.06 -4.69 -15.69
CA THR A 293 4.74 -4.64 -15.06
C THR A 293 4.10 -3.27 -15.25
N PHE A 294 4.83 -2.18 -14.98
CA PHE A 294 4.31 -0.83 -15.14
C PHE A 294 3.95 -0.53 -16.60
N ARG A 295 4.85 -0.86 -17.54
CA ARG A 295 4.61 -0.74 -18.98
C ARG A 295 3.39 -1.55 -19.42
N SER A 296 3.28 -2.80 -18.96
CA SER A 296 2.18 -3.69 -19.36
C SER A 296 0.84 -3.18 -18.85
N LEU A 297 0.79 -2.67 -17.61
CA LEU A 297 -0.42 -2.07 -17.06
C LEU A 297 -0.81 -0.80 -17.85
N GLN A 298 0.16 0.09 -18.12
CA GLN A 298 -0.06 1.28 -18.94
C GLN A 298 -0.67 0.93 -20.31
N LEU A 299 -0.12 -0.07 -21.01
CA LEU A 299 -0.64 -0.53 -22.31
C LEU A 299 -2.03 -1.17 -22.20
N THR A 300 -2.30 -1.92 -21.13
CA THR A 300 -3.62 -2.52 -20.89
C THR A 300 -4.68 -1.43 -20.69
N ILE A 301 -4.39 -0.42 -19.89
CA ILE A 301 -5.29 0.73 -19.66
C ILE A 301 -5.51 1.50 -20.97
N GLN A 302 -4.45 1.83 -21.72
CA GLN A 302 -4.57 2.51 -23.01
C GLN A 302 -5.49 1.78 -24.00
N ARG A 303 -5.51 0.45 -23.96
CA ARG A 303 -6.27 -0.38 -24.88
C ARG A 303 -7.72 -0.64 -24.44
N HIS A 304 -7.91 -0.93 -23.15
CA HIS A 304 -9.18 -1.44 -22.63
C HIS A 304 -9.96 -0.41 -21.80
N GLY A 305 -9.29 0.60 -21.26
CA GLY A 305 -9.92 1.58 -20.39
C GLY A 305 -9.17 2.91 -20.33
N PRO A 306 -9.08 3.66 -21.44
CA PRO A 306 -8.34 4.94 -21.49
C PRO A 306 -8.91 6.05 -20.59
N TRP A 307 -10.04 5.80 -19.92
CA TRP A 307 -10.62 6.65 -18.88
C TRP A 307 -10.04 6.40 -17.48
N SER A 308 -9.23 5.34 -17.31
CA SER A 308 -8.62 4.96 -16.03
C SER A 308 -7.14 5.35 -16.00
N ALA A 309 -6.55 5.43 -14.81
CA ALA A 309 -5.12 5.71 -14.61
C ALA A 309 -4.42 4.61 -13.80
N PRO A 310 -3.14 4.28 -14.09
CA PRO A 310 -2.40 3.26 -13.34
C PRO A 310 -1.95 3.79 -11.97
N TRP A 311 -2.27 3.07 -10.91
CA TRP A 311 -1.85 3.39 -9.53
C TRP A 311 -1.14 2.18 -8.90
N VAL A 312 -0.16 2.42 -8.04
CA VAL A 312 0.35 1.43 -7.08
C VAL A 312 -0.38 1.67 -5.76
N GLY A 313 -1.34 0.81 -5.44
CA GLY A 313 -2.17 0.91 -4.22
C GLY A 313 -1.49 0.38 -2.97
N GLU A 314 -0.47 -0.47 -3.14
CA GLU A 314 0.32 -1.04 -2.04
C GLU A 314 1.67 -1.55 -2.54
N SER A 315 2.74 -1.29 -1.78
CA SER A 315 4.08 -1.78 -2.12
C SER A 315 5.01 -1.83 -0.90
N GLY A 316 5.76 -2.92 -0.72
CA GLY A 316 6.66 -3.04 0.44
C GLY A 316 7.98 -3.75 0.15
N GLY A 317 8.24 -4.07 -1.13
CA GLY A 317 9.44 -4.77 -1.59
C GLY A 317 9.40 -6.23 -1.19
N ALA A 318 9.57 -6.51 0.10
CA ALA A 318 9.42 -7.84 0.68
C ALA A 318 8.04 -8.03 1.32
N TYR A 319 7.30 -9.06 0.91
CA TYR A 319 5.98 -9.38 1.48
C TYR A 319 6.11 -10.07 2.85
N ASN A 320 4.98 -10.30 3.53
CA ASN A 320 4.92 -10.85 4.90
C ASN A 320 5.60 -9.97 5.95
N SER A 321 5.20 -8.69 5.98
CA SER A 321 5.63 -7.68 6.97
C SER A 321 7.07 -7.18 6.80
N GLY A 322 7.64 -7.26 5.60
CA GLY A 322 8.97 -6.76 5.30
C GLY A 322 10.10 -7.65 5.86
N SER A 323 11.31 -7.40 5.37
CA SER A 323 12.49 -8.14 5.81
C SER A 323 13.14 -7.50 7.03
N ARG A 324 13.27 -8.28 8.09
CA ARG A 324 13.80 -7.83 9.38
C ARG A 324 15.26 -7.38 9.23
N LEU A 325 15.60 -6.21 9.79
CA LEU A 325 16.93 -5.58 9.68
C LEU A 325 17.33 -5.19 8.25
N VAL A 326 16.39 -5.18 7.31
CA VAL A 326 16.63 -4.78 5.92
C VAL A 326 15.63 -3.70 5.51
N SER A 327 14.33 -3.99 5.59
CA SER A 327 13.26 -3.13 5.10
C SER A 327 13.11 -1.80 5.87
N ASN A 328 13.63 -1.72 7.10
CA ASN A 328 13.66 -0.50 7.92
C ASN A 328 15.04 0.20 7.90
N THR A 329 15.93 -0.19 6.98
CA THR A 329 17.29 0.37 6.91
C THR A 329 17.50 1.14 5.61
N PHE A 330 18.57 1.92 5.56
CA PHE A 330 18.96 2.69 4.36
C PHE A 330 19.15 1.81 3.11
N LEU A 331 19.46 0.52 3.30
CA LEU A 331 19.56 -0.42 2.19
C LEU A 331 18.25 -0.48 1.38
N ASN A 332 17.09 -0.46 2.05
CA ASN A 332 15.80 -0.56 1.34
C ASN A 332 15.49 0.68 0.48
N SER A 333 16.11 1.82 0.78
CA SER A 333 15.92 3.08 0.05
C SER A 333 16.38 2.99 -1.40
N PHE A 334 17.38 2.16 -1.72
CA PHE A 334 17.78 1.89 -3.11
C PHE A 334 16.64 1.29 -3.93
N TRP A 335 15.94 0.30 -3.36
CA TRP A 335 14.78 -0.29 -4.02
C TRP A 335 13.63 0.73 -4.10
N TYR A 336 13.32 1.42 -3.00
CA TYR A 336 12.15 2.28 -2.96
C TYR A 336 12.26 3.45 -3.96
N LEU A 337 13.40 4.15 -3.99
CA LEU A 337 13.65 5.23 -4.94
C LEU A 337 13.63 4.75 -6.40
N ASP A 338 14.21 3.58 -6.67
CA ASP A 338 14.18 2.98 -7.99
C ASP A 338 12.74 2.63 -8.43
N GLN A 339 11.89 2.11 -7.53
CA GLN A 339 10.49 1.85 -7.86
C GLN A 339 9.66 3.12 -8.09
N LEU A 340 9.88 4.18 -7.31
CA LEU A 340 9.25 5.48 -7.53
C LEU A 340 9.62 6.03 -8.92
N GLY A 341 10.91 6.05 -9.27
CA GLY A 341 11.37 6.51 -10.58
C GLY A 341 10.87 5.65 -11.74
N GLN A 342 10.90 4.31 -11.59
CA GLN A 342 10.40 3.41 -12.62
C GLN A 342 8.89 3.56 -12.83
N SER A 343 8.09 3.68 -11.76
CA SER A 343 6.63 3.83 -11.89
C SER A 343 6.23 5.17 -12.49
N ALA A 344 6.86 6.28 -12.07
CA ALA A 344 6.62 7.61 -12.64
C ALA A 344 6.89 7.63 -14.15
N LYS A 345 7.96 6.97 -14.61
CA LYS A 345 8.30 6.86 -16.04
C LYS A 345 7.18 6.23 -16.90
N TYR A 346 6.35 5.38 -16.32
CA TYR A 346 5.24 4.70 -17.02
C TYR A 346 3.87 5.27 -16.62
N ASP A 347 3.84 6.54 -16.24
CA ASP A 347 2.62 7.31 -16.01
C ASP A 347 1.77 6.85 -14.82
N THR A 348 2.38 6.12 -13.87
CA THR A 348 1.74 5.78 -12.59
C THR A 348 1.48 7.05 -11.79
N LYS A 349 0.22 7.29 -11.39
CA LYS A 349 -0.18 8.56 -10.76
C LYS A 349 0.01 8.61 -9.25
N VAL A 350 -0.07 7.45 -8.58
CA VAL A 350 0.03 7.30 -7.13
C VAL A 350 0.85 6.05 -6.81
N TYR A 351 1.72 6.14 -5.80
CA TYR A 351 2.55 5.06 -5.31
C TYR A 351 2.47 4.95 -3.78
N CYS A 352 1.65 4.02 -3.30
CA CYS A 352 1.42 3.80 -1.87
C CYS A 352 2.43 2.82 -1.28
N ARG A 353 3.22 3.31 -0.33
CA ARG A 353 4.13 2.52 0.48
C ARG A 353 3.39 1.83 1.61
N GLN A 354 3.48 0.51 1.60
CA GLN A 354 3.21 -0.37 2.74
C GLN A 354 4.39 -0.30 3.72
N THR A 355 4.25 0.30 4.90
CA THR A 355 3.12 1.08 5.44
C THR A 355 3.62 2.44 5.94
N LEU A 356 2.72 3.34 6.32
CA LEU A 356 3.07 4.49 7.16
C LEU A 356 3.70 4.03 8.49
N ILE A 357 3.09 3.05 9.15
CA ILE A 357 3.56 2.47 10.43
C ILE A 357 3.18 0.99 10.51
N GLY A 358 3.99 0.18 11.19
CA GLY A 358 3.79 -1.26 11.35
C GLY A 358 4.57 -2.11 10.32
N GLY A 359 4.91 -3.34 10.71
CA GLY A 359 5.80 -4.17 9.90
C GLY A 359 7.25 -3.66 9.88
N ASN A 360 8.17 -4.46 9.35
CA ASN A 360 9.57 -4.06 9.20
C ASN A 360 9.80 -3.06 8.07
N TYR A 361 8.78 -2.75 7.27
CA TYR A 361 8.84 -1.82 6.14
C TYR A 361 8.21 -0.46 6.42
N GLY A 362 7.71 -0.22 7.64
CA GLY A 362 7.00 0.99 8.02
C GLY A 362 7.87 2.23 7.78
N LEU A 363 7.28 3.29 7.24
CA LEU A 363 7.96 4.59 7.11
C LEU A 363 8.29 5.17 8.48
N LEU A 364 7.48 4.88 9.49
CA LEU A 364 7.72 5.18 10.90
C LEU A 364 8.03 3.89 11.65
N ASP A 365 8.94 3.99 12.62
CA ASP A 365 9.18 2.95 13.61
C ASP A 365 7.92 2.68 14.44
N THR A 366 7.58 1.41 14.64
CA THR A 366 6.30 0.98 15.24
C THR A 366 6.15 1.40 16.70
N GLU A 367 7.24 1.41 17.48
CA GLU A 367 7.22 1.76 18.90
C GLU A 367 7.40 3.27 19.12
N THR A 368 8.36 3.87 18.42
CA THR A 368 8.82 5.23 18.69
C THR A 368 8.23 6.30 17.78
N PHE A 369 7.60 5.91 16.67
CA PHE A 369 7.12 6.80 15.61
C PHE A 369 8.24 7.62 14.93
N VAL A 370 9.50 7.29 15.21
CA VAL A 370 10.65 7.96 14.57
C VAL A 370 10.72 7.52 13.10
N PRO A 371 10.91 8.43 12.15
CA PRO A 371 10.98 8.06 10.74
C PRO A 371 12.16 7.14 10.40
N ASN A 372 11.88 6.06 9.69
CA ASN A 372 12.86 5.17 9.07
C ASN A 372 13.46 5.79 7.80
N PRO A 373 14.60 5.29 7.28
CA PRO A 373 15.29 5.87 6.11
C PRO A 373 14.41 6.09 4.86
N ASP A 374 13.44 5.21 4.62
CA ASP A 374 12.53 5.31 3.47
C ASP A 374 11.55 6.48 3.57
N TYR A 375 11.26 6.97 4.77
CA TYR A 375 10.47 8.18 4.96
C TYR A 375 11.19 9.39 4.36
N TYR A 376 12.48 9.56 4.65
CA TYR A 376 13.26 10.67 4.09
C TYR A 376 13.46 10.53 2.59
N SER A 377 13.57 9.30 2.09
CA SER A 377 13.70 9.01 0.66
C SER A 377 12.46 9.42 -0.12
N SER A 378 11.28 9.23 0.46
CA SER A 378 10.00 9.62 -0.15
C SER A 378 9.70 11.09 0.03
N TRP A 379 9.88 11.66 1.22
CA TRP A 379 9.70 13.09 1.47
C TRP A 379 10.62 13.95 0.59
N GLY A 380 11.87 13.51 0.39
CA GLY A 380 12.81 14.22 -0.47
C GLY A 380 12.35 14.35 -1.93
N GLN A 381 11.46 13.48 -2.43
CA GLN A 381 11.00 13.52 -3.83
C GLN A 381 10.17 14.77 -4.15
N GLU A 382 9.48 15.38 -3.17
CA GLU A 382 8.72 16.63 -3.38
C GLU A 382 9.55 17.81 -3.85
N PHE A 383 10.88 17.74 -3.69
CA PHE A 383 11.80 18.77 -4.16
C PHE A 383 12.36 18.49 -5.56
N PHE A 384 12.16 17.27 -6.10
CA PHE A 384 12.82 16.80 -7.32
C PHE A 384 11.88 16.33 -8.43
N LEU A 385 10.65 15.96 -8.09
CA LEU A 385 9.55 15.72 -9.04
C LEU A 385 8.70 16.99 -9.15
#